data_AF-A0A6I7NBE0-F1
#
_entry.id   AF-A0A6I7NBE0-F1
#
_cell.length_a   1.000
_cell.length_b   1.000
_cell.length_c   1.000
_cell.angle_alpha   90.00
_cell.angle_beta   90.00
_cell.angle_gamma   90.00
#
_symmetry.space_group_name_H-M   'P 1'
#
loop_
_entity.id
_entity.type
_entity.pdbx_description
1 polymer ?
#
loop_
_entity_poly.entity_id
_entity_poly.type
_entity_poly.pdbx_seq_one_letter_code
_entity_poly.pdbx_strand_id
1 'polypeptide(L)' 'GVAEQQPAAMQLQRFYHLGLSEMYRLDGNQEALDALAAEKLAHERQMHELGLPVDVYQLNPAWLAEVQQIKATR' A
#
# COMPACT_ATOMS: atom_id res chain seq x y z
N GLY A 1 2.10 9.41 8.34
CA GLY A 1 2.19 8.76 7.01
C GLY A 1 0.84 8.24 6.54
N VAL A 2 0.68 6.91 6.48
CA VAL A 2 -0.56 6.25 6.03
C VAL A 2 -1.75 6.59 6.93
N ALA A 3 -1.57 6.48 8.26
CA ALA A 3 -2.60 6.83 9.23
C ALA A 3 -3.04 8.31 9.17
N GLU A 4 -2.17 9.17 8.61
CA GLU A 4 -2.43 10.60 8.38
C GLU A 4 -2.86 10.86 6.92
N GLN A 5 -3.19 9.80 6.17
CA GLN A 5 -3.67 9.86 4.78
C GLN A 5 -2.74 10.59 3.81
N GLN A 6 -1.43 10.57 4.06
CA GLN A 6 -0.45 11.22 3.18
C GLN A 6 -0.34 10.48 1.83
N PRO A 7 -0.56 11.15 0.68
CA PRO A 7 -0.68 10.46 -0.63
C PRO A 7 0.48 9.55 -0.99
N ALA A 8 1.73 10.01 -0.85
CA ALA A 8 2.91 9.19 -1.15
C ALA A 8 3.02 7.95 -0.27
N ALA A 9 2.68 8.05 1.02
CA ALA A 9 2.69 6.92 1.94
C ALA A 9 1.62 5.89 1.56
N MET A 10 0.41 6.36 1.21
CA MET A 10 -0.67 5.48 0.79
C MET A 10 -0.38 4.78 -0.54
N GLN A 11 0.15 5.50 -1.53
CA GLN A 11 0.52 4.94 -2.82
C GLN A 11 1.67 3.93 -2.69
N LEU A 12 2.67 4.23 -1.86
CA LEU A 12 3.77 3.31 -1.58
C LEU A 12 3.29 2.02 -0.91
N GLN A 13 2.41 2.11 0.09
CA GLN A 13 1.85 0.91 0.73
C GLN A 13 0.95 0.12 -0.23
N ARG A 14 0.20 0.80 -1.12
CA ARG A 14 -0.63 0.11 -2.13
C ARG A 14 0.23 -0.67 -3.13
N PHE A 15 1.30 -0.06 -3.63
CA PHE A 15 2.28 -0.76 -4.47
C PHE A 15 2.83 -2.01 -3.77
N TYR A 16 3.20 -1.87 -2.49
CA TYR A 16 3.68 -2.99 -1.67
C TYR A 16 2.62 -4.10 -1.51
N HIS A 17 1.37 -3.76 -1.18
CA HIS A 17 0.27 -4.73 -1.05
C HIS A 17 0.03 -5.54 -2.32
N LEU A 18 0.10 -4.89 -3.49
CA LEU A 18 -0.07 -5.55 -4.78
C LEU A 18 1.06 -6.54 -5.06
N GLY A 19 2.31 -6.12 -4.87
CA GLY A 19 3.48 -6.99 -5.01
C GLY A 19 3.47 -8.16 -4.02
N LEU A 20 3.12 -7.90 -2.76
CA LEU A 20 3.05 -8.90 -1.71
C LEU A 20 1.95 -9.94 -1.96
N SER A 21 0.78 -9.50 -2.47
CA SER A 21 -0.28 -10.41 -2.88
C SER A 21 0.21 -11.37 -3.98
N GLU A 22 0.92 -10.86 -4.99
CA GLU A 22 1.45 -11.71 -6.06
C GLU A 22 2.52 -12.68 -5.55
N MET A 23 3.39 -12.24 -4.64
CA MET A 23 4.38 -13.12 -4.01
C MET A 23 3.71 -14.29 -3.27
N TYR A 24 2.74 -14.01 -2.38
CA TYR A 24 2.04 -15.06 -1.67
C TYR A 24 1.25 -16.00 -2.59
N ARG A 25 0.69 -15.48 -3.69
CA ARG A 25 0.02 -16.29 -4.71
C ARG A 25 1.00 -17.25 -5.40
N LEU A 26 2.19 -16.77 -5.76
CA LEU A 26 3.23 -17.59 -6.40
C LEU A 26 3.79 -18.64 -5.44
N ASP A 27 3.89 -18.30 -4.15
CA ASP A 27 4.36 -19.21 -3.10
C ASP A 27 3.30 -20.25 -2.68
N GLY A 28 2.05 -20.11 -3.15
CA GLY A 28 0.93 -20.94 -2.70
C GLY A 28 0.54 -20.70 -1.23
N ASN A 29 0.92 -19.55 -0.67
CA ASN A 29 0.67 -19.19 0.72
C ASN A 29 -0.72 -18.56 0.88
N GLN A 30 -1.76 -19.40 0.86
CA GLN A 30 -3.15 -18.95 0.95
C GLN A 30 -3.46 -18.28 2.30
N GLU A 31 -2.88 -18.77 3.39
CA GLU A 31 -3.09 -18.19 4.73
C GLU A 31 -2.62 -16.72 4.79
N ALA A 32 -1.44 -16.43 4.23
CA ALA A 32 -0.93 -15.07 4.20
C ALA A 32 -1.71 -14.17 3.23
N LEU A 33 -2.22 -14.71 2.12
CA LEU A 33 -3.14 -14.00 1.23
C LEU A 33 -4.42 -13.59 1.95
N ASP A 34 -5.05 -14.52 2.67
CA ASP A 34 -6.30 -14.27 3.39
C ASP A 34 -6.09 -13.26 4.52
N ALA A 35 -4.97 -13.35 5.24
CA ALA A 35 -4.60 -12.39 6.27
C ALA A 35 -4.43 -10.96 5.71
N LEU A 36 -3.87 -10.81 4.50
CA LEU A 36 -3.67 -9.51 3.86
C LEU A 36 -4.96 -8.93 3.25
N ALA A 37 -5.95 -9.76 2.90
CA ALA A 37 -7.10 -9.36 2.11
C ALA A 37 -7.91 -8.21 2.74
N ALA A 38 -8.18 -8.29 4.05
CA ALA A 38 -8.96 -7.28 4.76
C ALA A 38 -8.24 -5.93 4.83
N GLU A 39 -6.93 -5.94 5.13
CA GLU A 39 -6.09 -4.74 5.18
C GLU A 39 -6.03 -4.06 3.79
N LYS A 40 -5.77 -4.84 2.74
CA LYS A 40 -5.68 -4.35 1.36
C LYS A 40 -6.99 -3.69 0.91
N LEU A 41 -8.13 -4.31 1.21
CA LEU A 41 -9.44 -3.78 0.83
C LEU A 41 -9.77 -2.49 1.60
N ALA A 42 -9.42 -2.40 2.88
CA ALA A 42 -9.62 -1.19 3.67
C ALA A 42 -8.77 -0.03 3.12
N HIS A 43 -7.50 -0.30 2.79
CA HIS A 43 -6.59 0.67 2.21
C HIS A 43 -7.07 1.19 0.85
N GLU A 44 -7.55 0.28 -0.01
CA GLU A 44 -8.12 0.62 -1.33
C GLU A 44 -9.32 1.56 -1.22
N ARG A 45 -10.25 1.30 -0.30
CA ARG A 45 -11.40 2.18 -0.07
C ARG A 45 -10.97 3.58 0.36
N GLN A 46 -10.03 3.69 1.29
CA GLN A 46 -9.51 4.98 1.72
C GLN A 46 -8.85 5.75 0.57
N MET A 47 -8.11 5.07 -0.30
CA MET A 47 -7.51 5.69 -1.48
C MET A 47 -8.57 6.19 -2.47
N HIS A 48 -9.66 5.43 -2.68
CA HIS A 48 -10.77 5.88 -3.51
C HIS A 48 -11.47 7.13 -2.95
N GLU A 49 -11.71 7.17 -1.63
CA GLU A 49 -12.29 8.34 -0.95
C GLU A 49 -11.42 9.60 -1.12
N LEU A 50 -10.09 9.42 -1.21
CA LEU A 50 -9.11 10.49 -1.43
C LEU A 50 -8.85 10.80 -2.92
N GLY A 51 -9.50 10.10 -3.85
CA GLY A 51 -9.29 10.28 -5.28
C GLY A 51 -7.89 9.85 -5.77
N LEU A 52 -7.22 8.95 -5.03
CA LEU A 52 -5.90 8.44 -5.38
C LEU A 52 -5.99 7.25 -6.35
N PRO A 53 -5.02 7.09 -7.27
CA PRO A 53 -4.91 5.90 -8.11
C PRO A 53 -4.61 4.66 -7.25
N VAL A 54 -5.38 3.58 -7.45
CA VAL A 54 -5.25 2.32 -6.71
C VAL A 54 -4.51 1.23 -7.48
N ASP A 55 -4.45 1.34 -8.81
CA ASP A 55 -3.79 0.39 -9.71
C ASP A 55 -2.33 0.78 -9.91
N VAL A 56 -1.56 0.62 -8.84
CA VAL A 56 -0.17 1.08 -8.75
C VAL A 56 0.80 -0.07 -8.94
N TYR A 57 1.13 -0.37 -10.20
CA TYR A 57 2.02 -1.50 -10.55
C TYR A 57 3.49 -1.13 -10.77
N GLN A 58 3.83 0.16 -10.62
CA GLN A 58 5.19 0.65 -10.75
C GLN A 58 5.56 1.45 -9.50
N LEU A 59 6.75 1.18 -8.97
CA LEU A 59 7.32 1.98 -7.90
C LEU A 59 7.69 3.35 -8.46
N ASN A 60 7.12 4.41 -7.90
CA ASN A 60 7.61 5.76 -8.13
C ASN A 60 8.67 6.11 -7.05
N PRO A 61 9.94 6.33 -7.43
CA PRO A 61 11.00 6.65 -6.48
C PRO A 61 10.74 7.94 -5.67
N ALA A 62 9.93 8.87 -6.20
CA ALA A 62 9.57 10.10 -5.48
C ALA A 62 8.84 9.80 -4.16
N TRP A 63 7.99 8.76 -4.13
CA TRP A 63 7.29 8.38 -2.89
C TRP A 63 8.24 7.98 -1.78
N LEU A 64 9.33 7.30 -2.11
CA LEU A 64 10.36 6.92 -1.13
C LEU A 64 11.01 8.16 -0.52
N ALA A 65 11.32 9.16 -1.36
CA ALA A 65 11.90 10.42 -0.88
C ALA A 65 10.92 11.17 0.02
N GLU A 66 9.64 11.27 -0.39
CA GLU A 66 8.60 11.95 0.38
C GLU A 66 8.31 11.25 1.70
N VAL A 67 8.16 9.92 1.70
CA VAL A 67 7.90 9.14 2.91
C VAL A 67 9.03 9.26 3.93
N GLN A 68 10.29 9.34 3.48
CA GLN A 68 11.42 9.56 4.38
C GLN A 68 11.39 10.92 5.10
N GLN A 69 10.71 11.93 4.53
CA GLN A 69 10.53 13.22 5.18
C GLN A 69 9.38 13.24 6.19
N ILE A 70 8.53 12.21 6.16
CA ILE A 70 7.42 12.08 7.12
C ILE A 70 8.04 11.72 8.48
N LYS A 71 7.91 12.64 9.45
CA LYS A 71 8.32 12.35 10.82
C LYS A 71 7.53 11.16 11.33
N ALA A 72 8.23 10.16 11.87
CA ALA A 72 7.59 9.07 12.57
C ALA A 72 6.94 9.62 13.84
N THR A 73 5.62 9.80 13.80
CA THR A 73 4.83 10.06 15.00
C THR A 73 4.84 8.76 15.80
N ARG A 74 5.54 8.78 16.94
CA ARG A 74 5.79 7.63 17.80
C ARG A 74 4.60 7.32 18.70
#